data_AF-A0A9X8UK58-F1
#
_entry.id   AF-A0A9X8UK58-F1
#
_cell.length_a   1.000
_cell.length_b   1.000
_cell.length_c   1.000
_cell.angle_alpha   90.00
_cell.angle_beta   90.00
_cell.angle_gamma   90.00
#
_symmetry.space_group_name_H-M   'P 1'
#
loop_
_entity.id
_entity.type
_entity.pdbx_description
1 polymer ?
#
loop_
_entity_poly.entity_id
_entity_poly.type
_entity_poly.pdbx_seq_one_letter_code
_entity_poly.pdbx_strand_id
1 'polypeptide(L)'
;MKDKATKNGVKKPIFKKWWFWVIVVVILAAIFGNTGTKDSVEDGAKDTISSAEQHTEEKQNESTTKDDISFVVTNVPNDVTGNWRIASIAENIEMQDYALDYYKEYFKSDDEIHAIVNFNYKTTTKISVMGNLLDVSVYEYVDKEEHDAKLRFSGMLLKEYHVNKDTGEIEEIQ
;
A
#
# COMPACT_ATOMS: atom_id res chain seq x y z
N MET A 1 -55.11 21.42 19.00
CA MET A 1 -54.48 21.91 17.75
C MET A 1 -53.00 21.56 17.85
N LYS A 2 -52.49 20.56 17.11
CA LYS A 2 -51.82 20.68 15.78
C LYS A 2 -50.54 21.53 15.91
N ASP A 3 -49.28 21.10 15.66
CA ASP A 3 -48.67 20.15 14.70
C ASP A 3 -47.28 19.66 15.22
N LYS A 4 -46.86 18.38 15.20
CA LYS A 4 -46.14 17.54 14.18
C LYS A 4 -44.84 18.06 13.53
N ALA A 5 -43.74 17.30 13.78
CA ALA A 5 -42.57 16.94 12.94
C ALA A 5 -41.58 18.06 12.51
N THR A 6 -40.25 17.87 12.43
CA THR A 6 -39.54 16.89 11.57
C THR A 6 -38.09 16.60 11.99
N LYS A 7 -37.66 15.38 11.63
CA LYS A 7 -36.30 14.82 11.68
C LYS A 7 -35.37 15.52 10.68
N ASN A 8 -34.16 15.90 11.10
CA ASN A 8 -33.09 16.30 10.18
C ASN A 8 -31.95 15.29 10.23
N GLY A 9 -32.07 14.25 9.41
CA GLY A 9 -30.93 13.42 9.01
C GLY A 9 -30.02 14.24 8.10
N VAL A 10 -28.81 14.51 8.55
CA VAL A 10 -27.75 15.12 7.74
C VAL A 10 -27.43 14.14 6.60
N LYS A 11 -27.95 14.42 5.40
CA LYS A 11 -27.50 13.74 4.18
C LYS A 11 -26.07 14.17 3.92
N LYS A 12 -25.13 13.23 3.94
CA LYS A 12 -23.76 13.46 3.47
C LYS A 12 -23.83 13.88 1.98
N PRO A 13 -23.14 14.94 1.55
CA PRO A 13 -23.10 15.31 0.14
C PRO A 13 -22.46 14.19 -0.67
N ILE A 14 -23.19 13.61 -1.62
CA ILE A 14 -22.79 12.48 -2.48
C ILE A 14 -21.81 12.93 -3.59
N PHE A 15 -21.12 14.05 -3.41
CA PHE A 15 -20.23 14.65 -4.41
C PHE A 15 -18.79 14.16 -4.23
N LYS A 16 -18.56 12.85 -4.32
CA LYS A 16 -17.19 12.30 -4.36
C LYS A 16 -17.08 11.04 -5.23
N LYS A 17 -17.56 11.10 -6.48
CA LYS A 17 -17.30 10.07 -7.52
C LYS A 17 -17.78 10.45 -8.94
N TRP A 18 -17.87 11.74 -9.28
CA TRP A 18 -18.31 12.15 -10.63
C TRP A 18 -17.15 12.19 -11.64
N TRP A 19 -15.93 12.55 -11.21
CA TRP A 19 -14.79 12.55 -12.15
C TRP A 19 -14.30 11.14 -12.53
N PHE A 20 -14.70 10.10 -11.78
CA PHE A 20 -14.34 8.72 -12.06
C PHE A 20 -15.06 8.16 -13.31
N TRP A 21 -16.27 8.65 -13.61
CA TRP A 21 -17.00 8.25 -14.82
C TRP A 21 -16.33 8.78 -16.10
N VAL A 22 -15.70 9.96 -16.03
CA VAL A 22 -15.00 10.55 -17.18
C VAL A 22 -13.79 9.72 -17.57
N ILE A 23 -13.04 9.19 -16.60
CA ILE A 23 -11.87 8.32 -16.84
C ILE A 23 -12.30 6.99 -17.49
N VAL A 24 -13.37 6.36 -16.99
CA VAL A 24 -13.91 5.11 -17.56
C VAL A 24 -14.40 5.31 -19.00
N VAL A 25 -15.08 6.42 -19.29
CA VAL A 25 -15.55 6.73 -20.66
C VAL A 25 -14.39 7.00 -21.62
N VAL A 26 -13.31 7.65 -21.18
CA VAL A 26 -12.12 7.87 -22.03
C VAL A 26 -11.40 6.56 -22.34
N ILE A 27 -11.28 5.65 -21.38
CA ILE A 27 -10.67 4.33 -21.61
C ILE A 27 -11.53 3.49 -22.58
N LEU A 28 -12.85 3.48 -22.41
CA LEU A 28 -13.75 2.78 -23.34
C LEU A 28 -13.75 3.42 -24.74
N ALA A 29 -13.69 4.74 -24.84
CA ALA A 29 -13.59 5.45 -26.11
C ALA A 29 -12.24 5.22 -26.81
N ALA A 30 -11.14 5.00 -26.07
CA ALA A 30 -9.85 4.64 -26.66
C ALA A 30 -9.87 3.23 -27.29
N ILE A 31 -10.67 2.31 -26.74
CA ILE A 31 -10.84 0.95 -27.28
C ILE A 31 -11.77 0.95 -28.50
N PHE A 32 -12.79 1.81 -28.54
CA PHE A 32 -13.77 1.87 -29.65
C PHE A 32 -13.51 2.99 -30.68
N GLY A 33 -12.53 3.86 -30.45
CA GLY A 33 -12.32 5.09 -31.21
C GLY A 33 -11.26 4.99 -32.31
N ASN A 34 -11.12 3.85 -33.00
CA ASN A 34 -10.42 3.81 -34.29
C ASN A 34 -10.82 2.59 -35.12
N THR A 35 -12.03 2.59 -35.69
CA THR A 35 -12.33 1.80 -36.89
C THR A 35 -13.53 2.41 -37.60
N GLY A 36 -13.26 3.20 -38.63
CA GLY A 36 -14.24 3.47 -39.68
C GLY A 36 -14.12 2.39 -40.75
N THR A 37 -15.18 1.60 -40.95
CA THR A 37 -15.79 1.22 -42.26
C THR A 37 -16.51 -0.15 -42.18
N LYS A 38 -17.85 -0.06 -42.29
CA LYS A 38 -18.86 -0.94 -42.94
C LYS A 38 -18.86 -2.48 -42.79
N ASP A 39 -20.03 -2.92 -42.31
CA ASP A 39 -20.89 -4.06 -42.70
C ASP A 39 -20.54 -5.53 -42.35
N SER A 40 -21.54 -6.16 -41.71
CA SER A 40 -22.01 -7.57 -41.83
C SER A 40 -21.80 -8.52 -40.64
N VAL A 41 -22.87 -8.68 -39.84
CA VAL A 41 -23.65 -9.89 -39.45
C VAL A 41 -22.97 -11.22 -39.02
N GLU A 42 -23.56 -11.78 -37.94
CA GLU A 42 -23.60 -13.18 -37.39
C GLU A 42 -22.35 -13.74 -36.70
N ASP A 43 -22.36 -14.01 -35.39
CA ASP A 43 -23.01 -15.07 -34.56
C ASP A 43 -22.04 -16.24 -34.28
N GLY A 44 -22.04 -16.76 -33.05
CA GLY A 44 -21.34 -18.00 -32.70
C GLY A 44 -20.33 -17.97 -31.54
N ALA A 45 -20.85 -18.20 -30.33
CA ALA A 45 -20.38 -19.08 -29.25
C ALA A 45 -18.87 -19.39 -28.98
N LYS A 46 -18.55 -19.20 -27.69
CA LYS A 46 -17.86 -20.12 -26.73
C LYS A 46 -16.32 -20.19 -26.63
N ASP A 47 -15.96 -20.25 -25.34
CA ASP A 47 -14.80 -20.84 -24.67
C ASP A 47 -13.50 -20.02 -24.52
N THR A 48 -13.24 -19.72 -23.24
CA THR A 48 -12.00 -20.05 -22.50
C THR A 48 -10.69 -19.77 -23.22
N ILE A 49 -9.89 -18.83 -22.69
CA ILE A 49 -8.47 -19.03 -22.38
C ILE A 49 -8.01 -17.97 -21.38
N SER A 50 -7.42 -18.49 -20.31
CA SER A 50 -6.74 -17.81 -19.22
C SER A 50 -5.56 -17.00 -19.74
N SER A 51 -5.52 -15.69 -19.50
CA SER A 51 -4.32 -14.87 -19.66
C SER A 51 -3.34 -15.21 -18.55
N ALA A 52 -2.50 -16.20 -18.80
CA ALA A 52 -1.25 -16.42 -18.07
C ALA A 52 -0.12 -15.75 -18.85
N GLU A 53 0.17 -14.49 -18.53
CA GLU A 53 1.43 -13.84 -18.86
C GLU A 53 1.84 -12.97 -17.66
N GLN A 54 2.73 -13.47 -16.82
CA GLN A 54 3.68 -12.62 -16.09
C GLN A 54 5.01 -13.35 -15.99
N HIS A 55 5.84 -13.07 -17.00
CA HIS A 55 7.18 -12.52 -16.86
C HIS A 55 7.96 -12.96 -15.60
N THR A 56 8.77 -14.01 -15.78
CA THR A 56 9.88 -14.31 -14.88
C THR A 56 10.99 -13.28 -15.12
N GLU A 57 11.02 -12.22 -14.31
CA GLU A 57 12.22 -11.42 -14.13
C GLU A 57 13.11 -12.10 -13.08
N GLU A 58 14.18 -12.75 -13.54
CA GLU A 58 15.26 -13.21 -12.68
C GLU A 58 16.00 -11.99 -12.10
N LYS A 59 15.60 -11.54 -10.91
CA LYS A 59 16.35 -10.56 -10.14
C LYS A 59 17.52 -11.27 -9.48
N GLN A 60 18.72 -10.92 -9.91
CA GLN A 60 19.99 -11.33 -9.30
C GLN A 60 20.02 -10.80 -7.85
N ASN A 61 19.61 -11.65 -6.91
CA ASN A 61 19.51 -11.33 -5.50
C ASN A 61 20.92 -11.38 -4.90
N GLU A 62 21.60 -10.23 -4.86
CA GLU A 62 22.73 -10.04 -3.96
C GLU A 62 22.15 -10.07 -2.54
N SER A 63 22.20 -11.26 -1.93
CA SER A 63 21.65 -11.54 -0.61
C SER A 63 22.48 -10.80 0.44
N THR A 64 22.12 -9.56 0.75
CA THR A 64 22.62 -8.89 1.95
C THR A 64 22.22 -9.74 3.16
N THR A 65 23.20 -10.15 3.97
CA THR A 65 22.92 -10.96 5.16
C THR A 65 22.22 -10.10 6.21
N LYS A 66 21.43 -10.73 7.10
CA LYS A 66 20.63 -10.00 8.09
C LYS A 66 21.48 -9.07 8.98
N ASP A 67 22.72 -9.46 9.21
CA ASP A 67 23.64 -8.80 10.15
C ASP A 67 24.32 -7.54 9.56
N ASP A 68 24.25 -7.33 8.24
CA ASP A 68 24.94 -6.21 7.58
C ASP A 68 24.11 -4.92 7.51
N ILE A 69 22.83 -4.98 7.91
CA ILE A 69 21.86 -3.91 7.68
C ILE A 69 21.64 -3.11 8.95
N SER A 70 22.14 -1.87 8.94
CA SER A 70 21.90 -0.89 10.00
C SER A 70 20.96 0.21 9.53
N PHE A 71 20.01 0.60 10.38
CA PHE A 71 19.02 1.62 10.06
C PHE A 71 19.33 2.92 10.81
N VAL A 72 19.34 4.03 10.09
CA VAL A 72 19.38 5.36 10.71
C VAL A 72 17.95 5.80 10.97
N VAL A 73 17.48 5.55 12.20
CA VAL A 73 16.11 5.86 12.62
C VAL A 73 16.03 7.28 13.18
N THR A 74 15.12 8.08 12.63
CA THR A 74 14.90 9.49 13.02
C THR A 74 13.43 9.78 13.29
N ASN A 75 13.16 10.94 13.90
CA ASN A 75 11.80 11.43 14.09
C ASN A 75 11.22 11.91 12.76
N VAL A 76 9.90 11.80 12.65
CA VAL A 76 9.18 12.18 11.43
C VAL A 76 8.87 13.67 11.41
N PRO A 77 9.23 14.40 10.34
CA PRO A 77 8.83 15.79 10.18
C PRO A 77 7.30 15.96 10.16
N ASN A 78 6.81 17.00 10.83
CA ASN A 78 5.38 17.34 10.93
C ASN A 78 4.49 16.27 11.58
N ASP A 79 5.07 15.29 12.28
CA ASP A 79 4.30 14.39 13.14
C ASP A 79 3.81 15.13 14.39
N VAL A 80 2.49 15.23 14.52
CA VAL A 80 1.81 15.85 15.68
C VAL A 80 1.65 14.88 16.85
N THR A 81 1.83 13.58 16.63
CA THR A 81 1.68 12.54 17.66
C THR A 81 2.95 12.35 18.50
N GLY A 82 4.13 12.56 17.89
CA GLY A 82 5.43 12.35 18.52
C GLY A 82 5.91 10.89 18.49
N ASN A 83 5.07 9.99 18.00
CA ASN A 83 5.29 8.55 18.05
C ASN A 83 5.83 7.98 16.74
N TRP A 84 5.93 8.78 15.69
CA TRP A 84 6.36 8.28 14.40
C TRP A 84 7.88 8.32 14.28
N ARG A 85 8.44 7.27 13.67
CA ARG A 85 9.84 7.18 13.29
C ARG A 85 9.98 6.86 11.80
N ILE A 86 11.14 7.18 11.25
CA ILE A 86 11.48 6.87 9.86
C ILE A 86 12.92 6.42 9.71
N ALA A 87 13.10 5.42 8.85
CA ALA A 87 14.38 5.08 8.24
C ALA A 87 14.23 5.06 6.71
N SER A 88 15.34 5.30 6.03
CA SER A 88 15.44 5.20 4.58
C SER A 88 16.58 4.26 4.22
N ILE A 89 16.32 3.36 3.27
CA ILE A 89 17.25 2.34 2.81
C ILE A 89 17.21 2.25 1.28
N ALA A 90 18.20 1.58 0.70
CA ALA A 90 18.23 1.23 -0.73
C ALA A 90 18.68 -0.23 -0.92
N GLU A 91 18.28 -1.10 0.00
CA GLU A 91 18.70 -2.50 0.04
C GLU A 91 17.78 -3.42 -0.78
N ASN A 92 18.28 -4.58 -1.18
CA ASN A 92 17.49 -5.65 -1.81
C ASN A 92 16.84 -6.57 -0.76
N ILE A 93 16.12 -6.00 0.21
CA ILE A 93 15.50 -6.77 1.30
C ILE A 93 13.99 -6.60 1.36
N GLU A 94 13.32 -7.65 1.80
CA GLU A 94 11.89 -7.64 2.11
C GLU A 94 11.70 -7.48 3.62
N MET A 95 11.06 -6.38 4.03
CA MET A 95 11.05 -5.97 5.43
C MET A 95 10.27 -6.91 6.36
N GLN A 96 9.36 -7.75 5.86
CA GLN A 96 8.65 -8.71 6.71
C GLN A 96 9.60 -9.71 7.38
N ASP A 97 10.67 -10.12 6.69
CA ASP A 97 11.67 -11.06 7.22
C ASP A 97 12.54 -10.44 8.31
N TYR A 98 12.56 -9.11 8.38
CA TYR A 98 13.40 -8.31 9.28
C TYR A 98 12.56 -7.60 10.36
N ALA A 99 11.24 -7.67 10.29
CA ALA A 99 10.35 -6.85 11.11
C ALA A 99 10.56 -7.08 12.61
N LEU A 100 10.76 -8.34 13.03
CA LEU A 100 10.98 -8.67 14.43
C LEU A 100 12.32 -8.15 14.96
N ASP A 101 13.39 -8.32 14.18
CA ASP A 101 14.73 -7.87 14.56
C ASP A 101 14.78 -6.33 14.58
N TYR A 102 14.17 -5.71 13.58
CA TYR A 102 14.00 -4.25 13.51
C TYR A 102 13.21 -3.73 14.74
N TYR A 103 12.11 -4.38 15.11
CA TYR A 103 11.33 -4.02 16.28
C TYR A 103 12.19 -4.05 17.55
N LYS A 104 12.91 -5.15 17.79
CA LYS A 104 13.75 -5.33 18.99
C LYS A 104 14.85 -4.28 19.11
N GLU A 105 15.44 -3.88 17.97
CA GLU A 105 16.58 -2.98 17.96
C GLU A 105 16.18 -1.50 17.99
N TYR A 106 15.10 -1.12 17.30
CA TYR A 106 14.82 0.29 17.02
C TYR A 106 13.56 0.85 17.69
N PHE A 107 12.59 0.01 18.08
CA PHE A 107 11.41 0.50 18.81
C PHE A 107 11.79 0.79 20.26
N LYS A 108 11.38 1.96 20.74
CA LYS A 108 11.51 2.35 22.15
C LYS A 108 10.24 2.09 22.93
N SER A 109 9.10 1.94 22.25
CA SER A 109 7.80 1.68 22.84
C SER A 109 6.83 1.11 21.80
N ASP A 110 5.86 0.31 22.26
CA ASP A 110 4.86 -0.36 21.40
C ASP A 110 3.85 0.61 20.76
N ASP A 111 3.82 1.87 21.20
CA ASP A 111 2.97 2.92 20.62
C ASP A 111 3.66 3.68 19.46
N GLU A 112 4.93 3.36 19.16
CA GLU A 112 5.64 3.93 18.02
C GLU A 112 5.13 3.34 16.69
N ILE A 113 5.19 4.15 15.63
CA ILE A 113 4.90 3.74 14.26
C ILE A 113 6.14 4.02 13.43
N HIS A 114 6.74 2.98 12.87
CA HIS A 114 7.96 3.10 12.08
C HIS A 114 7.63 2.99 10.59
N ALA A 115 8.12 3.95 9.81
CA ALA A 115 8.15 3.86 8.35
C ALA A 115 9.56 3.53 7.87
N ILE A 116 9.69 2.56 6.98
CA ILE A 116 10.94 2.19 6.33
C ILE A 116 10.76 2.42 4.84
N VAL A 117 11.37 3.48 4.32
CA VAL A 117 11.34 3.81 2.89
C VAL A 117 12.45 3.04 2.21
N ASN A 118 12.11 2.17 1.26
CA ASN A 118 13.08 1.45 0.43
C ASN A 118 13.08 2.03 -0.99
N PHE A 119 14.09 2.85 -1.31
CA PHE A 119 14.21 3.51 -2.60
C PHE A 119 14.57 2.58 -3.75
N ASN A 120 15.11 1.41 -3.46
CA ASN A 120 15.45 0.40 -4.45
C ASN A 120 14.20 -0.35 -4.91
N TYR A 121 13.31 -0.70 -3.97
CA TYR A 121 12.03 -1.35 -4.29
C TYR A 121 10.91 -0.38 -4.61
N LYS A 122 11.10 0.93 -4.37
CA LYS A 122 10.07 1.96 -4.47
C LYS A 122 8.85 1.61 -3.60
N THR A 123 9.14 1.23 -2.36
CA THR A 123 8.11 0.90 -1.36
C THR A 123 8.36 1.62 -0.05
N THR A 124 7.29 1.73 0.74
CA THR A 124 7.35 2.19 2.13
C THR A 124 6.67 1.15 3.02
N THR A 125 7.43 0.56 3.94
CA THR A 125 6.90 -0.38 4.92
C THR A 125 6.51 0.34 6.20
N LYS A 126 5.28 0.13 6.66
CA LYS A 126 4.81 0.50 7.99
C LYS A 126 5.00 -0.69 8.92
N ILE A 127 5.61 -0.47 10.08
CA ILE A 127 5.63 -1.44 11.18
C ILE A 127 4.95 -0.81 12.39
N SER A 128 3.98 -1.51 12.97
CA SER A 128 3.28 -1.10 14.19
C SER A 128 2.89 -2.30 15.03
N VAL A 129 2.73 -2.13 16.35
CA VAL A 129 2.38 -3.22 17.26
C VAL A 129 0.85 -3.38 17.36
N MET A 130 0.38 -4.62 17.21
CA MET A 130 -1.01 -5.05 17.39
C MET A 130 -1.07 -6.20 18.40
N GLY A 131 -1.04 -5.87 19.69
CA GLY A 131 -1.02 -6.86 20.76
C GLY A 131 0.28 -7.66 20.75
N ASN A 132 0.20 -8.98 20.47
CA ASN A 132 1.38 -9.84 20.36
C ASN A 132 1.96 -9.93 18.94
N LEU A 133 1.36 -9.21 17.99
CA LEU A 133 1.76 -9.21 16.59
C LEU A 133 2.38 -7.87 16.22
N LEU A 134 3.28 -7.87 15.25
CA LEU A 134 3.64 -6.71 14.47
C LEU A 134 2.78 -6.72 13.21
N ASP A 135 2.04 -5.65 12.97
CA ASP A 135 1.44 -5.35 11.67
C ASP A 135 2.49 -4.70 10.77
N VAL A 136 2.78 -5.37 9.66
CA VAL A 136 3.78 -4.98 8.67
C VAL A 136 3.07 -4.79 7.34
N SER A 137 2.76 -3.54 7.02
CA SER A 137 2.05 -3.19 5.77
C SER A 137 3.02 -2.54 4.78
N VAL A 138 3.08 -3.07 3.56
CA VAL A 138 3.97 -2.58 2.49
C VAL A 138 3.16 -1.78 1.49
N TYR A 139 3.52 -0.51 1.32
CA TYR A 139 2.87 0.40 0.38
C TYR A 139 3.78 0.71 -0.81
N GLU A 140 3.18 1.05 -1.95
CA GLU A 140 3.87 1.74 -3.03
C GLU A 140 4.42 3.08 -2.51
N TYR A 141 5.68 3.37 -2.81
CA TYR A 141 6.29 4.64 -2.42
C TYR A 141 5.67 5.81 -3.17
N VAL A 142 5.41 6.90 -2.45
CA VAL A 142 4.95 8.17 -3.03
C VAL A 142 6.08 9.20 -2.99
N ASP A 143 6.33 9.89 -4.10
CA ASP A 143 7.43 10.85 -4.21
C ASP A 143 7.43 11.86 -3.05
N LYS A 144 8.54 11.88 -2.29
CA LYS A 144 8.83 12.77 -1.15
C LYS A 144 7.99 12.51 0.11
N GLU A 145 7.37 11.34 0.25
CA GLU A 145 6.59 11.02 1.46
C GLU A 145 7.42 10.96 2.74
N GLU A 146 8.73 10.72 2.65
CA GLU A 146 9.68 10.74 3.76
C GLU A 146 9.76 12.10 4.46
N HIS A 147 9.38 13.17 3.75
CA HIS A 147 9.48 14.54 4.23
C HIS A 147 8.18 15.09 4.84
N ASP A 148 7.05 14.39 4.73
CA ASP A 148 5.77 14.84 5.27
C ASP A 148 4.93 13.68 5.82
N ALA A 149 4.70 13.69 7.14
CA ALA A 149 3.82 12.74 7.82
C ALA A 149 2.42 12.64 7.19
N LYS A 150 1.92 13.69 6.54
CA LYS A 150 0.59 13.69 5.89
C LYS A 150 0.55 12.91 4.59
N LEU A 151 1.69 12.71 3.94
CA LEU A 151 1.80 12.01 2.66
C LEU A 151 2.16 10.52 2.84
N ARG A 152 2.68 10.16 4.02
CA ARG A 152 3.04 8.79 4.38
C ARG A 152 1.91 7.80 4.18
N PHE A 153 2.25 6.64 3.62
CA PHE A 153 1.33 5.51 3.44
C PHE A 153 0.09 5.88 2.60
N SER A 154 0.19 6.92 1.78
CA SER A 154 -0.89 7.32 0.85
C SER A 154 -0.86 6.55 -0.47
N GLY A 155 0.21 5.78 -0.72
CA GLY A 155 0.33 4.87 -1.85
C GLY A 155 -0.61 3.66 -1.73
N MET A 156 -0.63 2.84 -2.78
CA MET A 156 -1.40 1.60 -2.79
C MET A 156 -0.81 0.60 -1.79
N LEU A 157 -1.66 0.00 -0.95
CA LEU A 157 -1.26 -1.16 -0.14
C LEU A 157 -0.96 -2.32 -1.09
N LEU A 158 0.28 -2.81 -1.06
CA LEU A 158 0.75 -3.91 -1.89
C LEU A 158 0.59 -5.25 -1.17
N LYS A 159 1.04 -5.29 0.09
CA LYS A 159 1.01 -6.50 0.93
C LYS A 159 0.84 -6.15 2.41
N GLU A 160 0.28 -7.07 3.17
CA GLU A 160 0.16 -6.94 4.63
C GLU A 160 0.54 -8.26 5.32
N TYR A 161 1.32 -8.16 6.39
CA TYR A 161 1.80 -9.31 7.15
C TYR A 161 1.55 -9.10 8.64
N HIS A 162 1.30 -10.20 9.34
CA HIS A 162 1.44 -10.27 10.79
C HIS A 162 2.68 -11.05 11.16
N VAL A 163 3.51 -10.48 12.04
CA VAL A 163 4.71 -11.14 12.59
C VAL A 163 4.54 -11.35 14.08
N ASN A 164 4.64 -12.58 14.56
CA ASN A 164 4.54 -12.89 15.98
C ASN A 164 5.80 -12.41 16.74
N LYS A 165 5.62 -11.63 17.81
CA LYS A 165 6.73 -11.05 18.57
C LYS A 165 7.57 -12.07 19.35
N ASP A 166 6.97 -13.21 19.73
CA ASP A 166 7.65 -14.25 20.49
C ASP A 166 8.38 -15.23 19.58
N THR A 167 7.72 -15.65 18.49
CA THR A 167 8.21 -16.72 17.61
C THR A 167 8.88 -16.23 16.34
N GLY A 168 8.58 -15.01 15.89
CA GLY A 168 8.98 -14.50 14.58
C GLY A 168 8.25 -15.15 13.40
N GLU A 169 7.20 -15.92 13.66
CA GLU A 169 6.35 -16.50 12.61
C GLU A 169 5.65 -15.40 11.82
N ILE A 170 5.67 -15.51 10.50
CA ILE A 170 5.14 -14.53 9.55
C ILE A 170 3.90 -15.13 8.88
N GLU A 171 2.80 -14.39 8.90
CA GLU A 171 1.55 -14.71 8.21
C GLU A 171 1.23 -13.59 7.21
N GLU A 172 1.06 -13.92 5.94
CA GLU A 172 0.58 -12.98 4.91
C GLU A 172 -0.95 -12.87 4.99
N ILE A 173 -1.45 -11.65 5.04
CA ILE A 173 -2.87 -11.33 5.23
C ILE A 173 -3.52 -10.90 3.90
N GLN A 174 -2.80 -10.14 3.08
CA GLN A 174 -3.24 -9.66 1.77
C GLN A 174 -2.05 -9.43 0.84
#